data_AF-A0A537RPM7-F1
#
_entry.id   AF-A0A537RPM7-F1
#
_cell.length_a   1.000
_cell.length_b   1.000
_cell.length_c   1.000
_cell.angle_alpha   90.00
_cell.angle_beta   90.00
_cell.angle_gamma   90.00
#
_symmetry.space_group_name_H-M   'P 1'
#
loop_
_entity.id
_entity.type
_entity.pdbx_description
1 polymer ?
#
loop_
_entity_poly.entity_id
_entity_poly.type
_entity_poly.pdbx_seq_one_letter_code
_entity_poly.pdbx_strand_id
1 'polypeptide(L)'
;MPAKGTRAKVKKVVLAYSGGLDTSIILKWLQETYKAEVITFTADLGQGEELEPARRKAEMLGIKKANIFVEDLREEFIRDYVFPMFRANALYEGVYLLGTSIARPLIAKTQIDIARKTGADAVCHGATGKGNDQVRFELSYYALEPSIRIIAPWREWSFKSREELIAFAEAHQIPV
;
A
#
# COMPACT_ATOMS: atom_id res chain seq x y z
N MET A 1 12.37 18.98 22.86
CA MET A 1 12.35 17.90 21.85
C MET A 1 11.76 16.67 22.50
N PRO A 2 10.65 16.09 22.02
CA PRO A 2 10.12 14.87 22.63
C PRO A 2 11.12 13.73 22.42
N ALA A 3 11.32 12.94 23.48
CA ALA A 3 12.28 11.84 23.53
C ALA A 3 12.08 10.86 22.37
N LYS A 4 13.19 10.37 21.79
CA LYS A 4 13.21 9.21 20.90
C LYS A 4 12.74 7.98 21.69
N GLY A 5 11.43 7.83 21.86
CA GLY A 5 10.83 6.60 22.35
C GLY A 5 11.29 5.46 21.46
N THR A 6 11.78 4.38 22.06
CA THR A 6 12.05 3.12 21.39
C THR A 6 10.85 2.76 20.52
N ARG A 7 10.96 2.93 19.20
CA ARG A 7 9.88 2.56 18.28
C ARG A 7 9.59 1.08 18.51
N ALA A 8 8.34 0.77 18.86
CA ALA A 8 7.92 -0.61 19.05
C ALA A 8 8.30 -1.43 17.80
N LYS A 9 8.85 -2.63 18.01
CA LYS A 9 9.27 -3.51 16.92
C LYS A 9 8.02 -3.93 16.13
N VAL A 10 7.98 -3.59 14.84
CA VAL A 10 6.91 -4.02 13.93
C VAL A 10 6.96 -5.53 13.77
N LYS A 11 5.84 -6.20 14.05
CA LYS A 11 5.73 -7.67 13.96
C LYS A 11 5.05 -8.11 12.68
N LYS A 12 4.02 -7.39 12.24
CA LYS A 12 3.17 -7.76 11.10
C LYS A 12 2.68 -6.51 10.37
N VAL A 13 2.87 -6.50 9.05
CA VAL A 13 2.60 -5.33 8.21
C VAL A 13 1.67 -5.68 7.05
N VAL A 14 0.65 -4.86 6.81
CA VAL A 14 -0.16 -4.93 5.59
C VAL A 14 0.42 -3.99 4.55
N LEU A 15 0.89 -4.52 3.42
CA LEU A 15 1.42 -3.79 2.28
C LEU A 15 0.33 -3.63 1.21
N ALA A 16 0.02 -2.39 0.84
CA ALA A 16 -0.67 -2.09 -0.42
C ALA A 16 0.24 -2.48 -1.59
N TYR A 17 -0.13 -3.56 -2.29
CA TYR A 17 0.71 -4.27 -3.23
C TYR A 17 0.06 -4.32 -4.61
N SER A 18 0.72 -3.77 -5.63
CA SER A 18 0.22 -3.76 -7.01
C SER A 18 0.80 -4.85 -7.89
N GLY A 19 1.80 -5.61 -7.43
CA GLY A 19 2.55 -6.55 -8.28
C GLY A 19 3.66 -5.90 -9.12
N GLY A 20 3.71 -4.57 -9.17
CA GLY A 20 4.79 -3.83 -9.81
C GLY A 20 6.15 -4.06 -9.14
N LEU A 21 7.22 -3.73 -9.87
CA LEU A 21 8.61 -3.88 -9.39
C LEU A 21 8.82 -3.19 -8.03
N ASP A 22 8.42 -1.93 -7.90
CA ASP A 22 8.66 -1.15 -6.67
C ASP A 22 7.99 -1.78 -5.45
N THR A 23 6.73 -2.21 -5.55
CA THR A 23 6.04 -2.89 -4.45
C THR A 23 6.58 -4.29 -4.16
N SER A 24 7.19 -4.95 -5.16
CA SER A 24 7.87 -6.25 -5.00
C SER A 24 9.17 -6.08 -4.21
N ILE A 25 9.95 -5.05 -4.53
CA ILE A 25 11.14 -4.65 -3.77
C ILE A 25 10.74 -4.28 -2.34
N ILE A 26 9.69 -3.48 -2.16
CA ILE A 26 9.20 -3.10 -0.82
C ILE A 26 8.82 -4.33 0.01
N LEU A 27 8.09 -5.28 -0.57
CA LEU A 27 7.72 -6.53 0.09
C LEU A 27 8.96 -7.23 0.66
N LYS A 28 10.00 -7.40 -0.18
CA LYS A 28 11.23 -8.05 0.25
C LYS A 28 12.04 -7.21 1.24
N TRP A 29 12.07 -5.89 1.05
CA TRP A 29 12.72 -4.95 1.96
C TRP A 29 12.08 -4.95 3.36
N LEU A 30 10.76 -5.09 3.47
CA LEU A 30 10.06 -5.23 4.76
C LEU A 30 10.48 -6.54 5.46
N GLN A 31 10.55 -7.64 4.72
CA GLN A 31 11.03 -8.92 5.25
C GLN A 31 12.49 -8.81 5.74
N GLU A 32 13.37 -8.14 5.00
CA GLU A 32 14.79 -8.03 5.36
C GLU A 32 15.06 -7.02 6.48
N THR A 33 14.44 -5.85 6.44
CA THR A 33 14.75 -4.72 7.33
C THR A 33 14.01 -4.83 8.65
N TYR A 34 12.71 -5.13 8.59
CA TYR A 34 11.86 -5.20 9.78
C TYR A 34 11.76 -6.60 10.37
N LYS A 35 12.14 -7.64 9.60
CA LYS A 35 11.93 -9.06 9.97
C LYS A 35 10.48 -9.31 10.39
N ALA A 36 9.54 -8.61 9.73
CA ALA A 36 8.11 -8.64 10.00
C ALA A 36 7.38 -9.63 9.08
N GLU A 37 6.27 -10.19 9.56
CA GLU A 37 5.35 -10.94 8.72
C GLU A 37 4.63 -9.97 7.77
N VAL A 38 4.76 -10.17 6.47
CA VAL A 38 4.13 -9.31 5.46
C VAL A 38 2.83 -9.93 4.99
N ILE A 39 1.79 -9.10 4.93
CA ILE A 39 0.50 -9.36 4.31
C ILE A 39 0.40 -8.47 3.08
N THR A 40 0.03 -9.03 1.93
CA THR A 40 -0.19 -8.25 0.71
C THR A 40 -1.68 -7.99 0.53
N PHE A 41 -1.99 -6.77 0.11
CA PHE A 41 -3.34 -6.35 -0.22
C PHE A 41 -3.35 -5.68 -1.60
N THR A 42 -4.14 -6.23 -2.51
CA THR A 42 -4.39 -5.70 -3.85
C THR A 42 -5.88 -5.38 -3.98
N ALA A 43 -6.20 -4.12 -4.32
CA ALA A 43 -7.57 -3.68 -4.52
C ALA A 43 -7.93 -3.71 -6.02
N ASP A 44 -8.98 -4.42 -6.43
CA ASP A 44 -9.58 -4.26 -7.75
C ASP A 44 -10.57 -3.09 -7.75
N LEU A 45 -10.22 -2.05 -8.50
CA LEU A 45 -11.04 -0.87 -8.76
C LEU A 45 -11.38 -0.74 -10.25
N GLY A 46 -11.22 -1.82 -11.02
CA GLY A 46 -11.50 -1.88 -12.45
C GLY A 46 -10.25 -1.90 -13.34
N GLN A 47 -9.05 -2.12 -12.80
CA GLN A 47 -7.82 -2.16 -13.59
C GLN A 47 -7.62 -3.44 -14.42
N GLY A 48 -8.44 -4.49 -14.22
CA GLY A 48 -8.46 -5.67 -15.09
C GLY A 48 -7.41 -6.74 -14.77
N GLU A 49 -6.70 -7.23 -15.80
CA GLU A 49 -5.93 -8.50 -15.80
C GLU A 49 -4.71 -8.54 -14.84
N GLU A 50 -4.38 -7.44 -14.16
CA GLU A 50 -3.19 -7.32 -13.31
C GLU A 50 -3.28 -8.03 -11.94
N LEU A 51 -4.47 -8.49 -11.54
CA LEU A 51 -4.72 -9.02 -10.18
C LEU A 51 -4.11 -10.42 -9.92
N GLU A 52 -4.34 -11.37 -10.81
CA GLU A 52 -3.79 -12.72 -10.68
C GLU A 52 -2.25 -12.75 -10.77
N PRO A 53 -1.61 -12.00 -11.69
CA PRO A 53 -0.16 -11.83 -11.67
C PRO A 53 0.38 -11.29 -10.34
N ALA A 54 -0.30 -10.31 -9.73
CA ALA A 54 0.10 -9.78 -8.43
C ALA A 54 0.05 -10.87 -7.34
N ARG A 55 -1.04 -11.65 -7.26
CA ARG A 55 -1.15 -12.79 -6.33
C ARG A 55 -0.01 -13.78 -6.52
N ARG A 56 0.22 -14.24 -7.75
CA ARG A 56 1.28 -15.22 -8.06
C ARG A 56 2.66 -14.69 -7.70
N LYS A 57 2.94 -13.42 -8.00
CA LYS A 57 4.23 -12.79 -7.66
C LYS A 57 4.42 -12.68 -6.15
N ALA A 58 3.37 -12.37 -5.38
CA ALA A 58 3.45 -12.38 -3.92
C ALA A 58 3.72 -13.78 -3.36
N GLU A 59 3.10 -14.84 -3.90
CA GLU A 59 3.39 -16.22 -3.52
C GLU A 59 4.85 -16.60 -3.82
N MET A 60 5.36 -16.24 -5.00
CA MET A 60 6.76 -16.47 -5.38
C MET A 60 7.75 -15.78 -4.44
N LEU A 61 7.38 -14.60 -3.90
CA LEU A 61 8.18 -13.85 -2.94
C LEU A 61 8.00 -14.32 -1.48
N GLY A 62 7.39 -15.50 -1.28
CA GLY A 62 7.32 -16.18 0.01
C GLY A 62 6.16 -15.76 0.91
N ILE A 63 5.16 -15.05 0.39
CA ILE A 63 3.95 -14.72 1.16
C ILE A 63 3.05 -15.96 1.26
N LYS A 64 2.63 -16.29 2.49
CA LYS A 64 1.67 -17.37 2.73
C LYS A 64 0.34 -17.03 2.06
N LYS A 65 -0.34 -18.01 1.46
CA LYS A 65 -1.65 -17.80 0.81
C LYS A 65 -2.68 -17.12 1.72
N ALA A 66 -2.68 -17.43 3.02
CA ALA A 66 -3.56 -16.80 4.02
C ALA A 66 -3.26 -15.31 4.27
N ASN A 67 -2.12 -14.81 3.81
CA ASN A 67 -1.66 -13.43 3.94
C ASN A 67 -1.72 -12.68 2.59
N ILE A 68 -2.39 -13.22 1.57
CA ILE A 68 -2.58 -12.56 0.27
C ILE A 68 -4.05 -12.21 0.10
N PHE A 69 -4.35 -10.92 0.13
CA PHE A 69 -5.69 -10.38 -0.05
C PHE A 69 -5.79 -9.71 -1.42
N VAL A 70 -6.78 -10.13 -2.20
CA VAL A 70 -7.17 -9.50 -3.46
C VAL A 70 -8.66 -9.24 -3.36
N GLU A 71 -9.04 -7.98 -3.18
CA GLU A 71 -10.41 -7.59 -2.87
C GLU A 71 -11.05 -6.90 -4.07
N ASP A 72 -12.23 -7.37 -4.49
CA ASP A 72 -13.06 -6.67 -5.46
C ASP A 72 -13.81 -5.52 -4.80
N LEU A 73 -13.37 -4.30 -5.10
CA LEU A 73 -13.89 -3.08 -4.50
C LEU A 73 -14.66 -2.23 -5.52
N ARG A 74 -14.92 -2.75 -6.73
CA ARG A 74 -15.53 -1.96 -7.83
C ARG A 74 -16.90 -1.41 -7.46
N GLU A 75 -17.76 -2.26 -6.89
CA GLU A 75 -19.11 -1.86 -6.51
C GLU A 75 -19.11 -0.84 -5.36
N GLU A 76 -18.31 -1.07 -4.31
CA GLU A 76 -18.16 -0.11 -3.20
C GLU A 76 -17.57 1.21 -3.71
N PHE A 77 -16.60 1.16 -4.62
CA PHE A 77 -15.98 2.34 -5.20
C PHE A 77 -16.99 3.19 -5.96
N ILE A 78 -17.82 2.58 -6.82
CA ILE A 78 -18.83 3.32 -7.55
C ILE A 78 -19.90 3.88 -6.60
N ARG A 79 -20.46 3.02 -5.74
CA ARG A 79 -21.61 3.35 -4.89
C ARG A 79 -21.28 4.39 -3.81
N ASP A 80 -20.16 4.22 -3.10
CA ASP A 80 -19.88 4.94 -1.86
C ASP A 80 -18.82 6.04 -2.03
N TYR A 81 -18.13 6.10 -3.18
CA TYR A 81 -17.09 7.10 -3.45
C TYR A 81 -17.37 7.92 -4.70
N VAL A 82 -17.54 7.27 -5.87
CA VAL A 82 -17.73 7.97 -7.14
C VAL A 82 -19.08 8.67 -7.20
N PHE A 83 -20.21 7.99 -6.92
CA PHE A 83 -21.52 8.62 -6.96
C PHE A 83 -21.65 9.81 -5.98
N PRO A 84 -21.22 9.72 -4.71
CA PRO A 84 -21.23 10.88 -3.81
C PRO A 84 -20.40 12.05 -4.33
N MET A 85 -19.21 11.80 -4.91
CA MET A 85 -18.38 12.84 -5.53
C MET A 85 -19.10 13.52 -6.71
N PHE A 86 -19.76 12.73 -7.57
CA PHE A 86 -20.49 13.25 -8.73
C PHE A 86 -21.74 14.05 -8.36
N ARG A 87 -22.41 13.74 -7.24
CA ARG A 87 -23.52 14.57 -6.72
C ARG A 87 -23.09 16.01 -6.43
N ALA A 88 -21.82 16.23 -6.09
CA ALA A 88 -21.25 17.54 -5.86
C ALA A 88 -20.73 18.23 -7.13
N ASN A 89 -20.81 17.57 -8.30
CA ASN A 89 -20.18 18.01 -9.54
C ASN A 89 -18.69 18.37 -9.33
N ALA A 90 -17.99 17.55 -8.53
CA ALA A 90 -16.64 17.88 -8.08
C ALA A 90 -15.64 17.90 -9.24
N LEU A 91 -15.05 19.08 -9.48
CA LEU A 91 -13.91 19.27 -10.37
C LEU A 91 -12.80 19.99 -9.61
N TYR A 92 -11.59 19.44 -9.70
CA TYR A 92 -10.40 20.12 -9.21
C TYR A 92 -9.86 21.05 -10.29
N GLU A 93 -9.65 22.32 -9.92
CA GLU A 93 -9.15 23.38 -10.80
C GLU A 93 -9.94 23.50 -12.12
N GLY A 94 -11.24 23.19 -12.08
CA GLY A 94 -12.15 23.31 -13.22
C GLY A 94 -11.98 22.26 -14.32
N VAL A 95 -11.07 21.28 -14.17
CA VAL A 95 -10.78 20.29 -15.22
C VAL A 95 -10.66 18.85 -14.74
N TYR A 96 -10.10 18.61 -13.55
CA TYR A 96 -9.72 17.26 -13.12
C TYR A 96 -10.84 16.56 -12.33
N LEU A 97 -11.31 15.42 -12.81
CA LEU A 97 -12.37 14.59 -12.21
C LEU A 97 -11.89 13.68 -11.05
N LEU A 98 -10.80 14.04 -10.39
CA LEU A 98 -10.41 13.49 -9.08
C LEU A 98 -10.22 11.96 -8.98
N GLY A 99 -10.12 11.23 -10.10
CA GLY A 99 -10.12 9.75 -10.10
C GLY A 99 -9.08 9.11 -9.19
N THR A 100 -7.84 9.62 -9.18
CA THR A 100 -6.80 9.13 -8.26
C THR A 100 -7.13 9.50 -6.82
N SER A 101 -7.54 10.75 -6.59
CA SER A 101 -7.82 11.30 -5.26
C SER A 101 -8.92 10.50 -4.55
N ILE A 102 -10.00 10.17 -5.25
CA ILE A 102 -11.18 9.54 -4.66
C ILE A 102 -11.01 8.04 -4.41
N ALA A 103 -10.11 7.37 -5.15
CA ALA A 103 -9.80 5.96 -4.95
C ALA A 103 -8.95 5.67 -3.69
N ARG A 104 -8.01 6.56 -3.34
CA ARG A 104 -7.04 6.27 -2.25
C ARG A 104 -7.67 6.07 -0.87
N PRO A 105 -8.71 6.83 -0.45
CA PRO A 105 -9.36 6.59 0.82
C PRO A 105 -10.02 5.21 0.94
N LEU A 106 -10.56 4.66 -0.15
CA LEU A 106 -11.13 3.30 -0.16
C LEU A 106 -10.05 2.22 -0.01
N ILE A 107 -8.94 2.36 -0.73
CA ILE A 107 -7.79 1.45 -0.58
C ILE A 107 -7.28 1.52 0.86
N ALA A 108 -7.11 2.74 1.41
CA ALA A 108 -6.62 2.92 2.76
C ALA A 108 -7.56 2.32 3.82
N LYS A 109 -8.88 2.50 3.65
CA LYS A 109 -9.90 1.89 4.50
C LYS A 109 -9.79 0.38 4.53
N THR A 110 -9.80 -0.24 3.36
CA THR A 110 -9.73 -1.70 3.23
C THR A 110 -8.42 -2.25 3.80
N GLN A 111 -7.31 -1.54 3.62
CA GLN A 111 -6.03 -1.92 4.20
C GLN A 111 -6.03 -1.89 5.73
N ILE A 112 -6.68 -0.90 6.35
CA ILE A 112 -6.86 -0.83 7.81
C ILE A 112 -7.79 -1.95 8.30
N ASP A 113 -8.85 -2.27 7.56
CA ASP A 113 -9.75 -3.37 7.91
C ASP A 113 -9.03 -4.72 7.87
N ILE A 114 -8.15 -4.95 6.89
CA ILE A 114 -7.27 -6.12 6.83
C ILE A 114 -6.27 -6.11 7.99
N ALA A 115 -5.68 -4.96 8.33
CA ALA A 115 -4.77 -4.85 9.46
C ALA A 115 -5.45 -5.25 10.78
N ARG A 116 -6.67 -4.77 11.02
CA ARG A 116 -7.50 -5.16 12.16
C ARG A 116 -7.80 -6.65 12.17
N LYS A 117 -8.25 -7.19 11.04
CA LYS A 117 -8.62 -8.61 10.87
C LYS A 117 -7.45 -9.56 11.16
N THR A 118 -6.23 -9.14 10.80
CA THR A 118 -5.03 -9.99 10.87
C THR A 118 -4.14 -9.70 12.08
N GLY A 119 -4.48 -8.69 12.87
CA GLY A 119 -3.69 -8.22 14.01
C GLY A 119 -2.36 -7.60 13.59
N ALA A 120 -2.31 -6.94 12.42
CA ALA A 120 -1.12 -6.22 11.96
C ALA A 120 -0.95 -4.93 12.77
N ASP A 121 0.29 -4.66 13.20
CA ASP A 121 0.66 -3.47 13.96
C ASP A 121 1.19 -2.34 13.07
N ALA A 122 1.31 -2.59 11.76
CA ALA A 122 1.71 -1.58 10.78
C ALA A 122 0.99 -1.71 9.42
N VAL A 123 0.94 -0.60 8.68
CA VAL A 123 0.58 -0.53 7.27
C VAL A 123 1.70 0.08 6.45
N CYS A 124 1.86 -0.36 5.21
CA CYS A 124 2.89 0.10 4.28
C CYS A 124 2.28 0.41 2.91
N HIS A 125 2.78 1.45 2.24
CA HIS A 125 2.40 1.82 0.88
C HIS A 125 3.61 2.10 -0.01
N GLY A 126 3.43 1.92 -1.32
CA GLY A 126 4.46 2.17 -2.34
C GLY A 126 4.49 3.60 -2.91
N ALA A 127 3.63 4.52 -2.43
CA ALA A 127 3.61 5.89 -2.93
C ALA A 127 4.96 6.60 -2.72
N THR A 128 5.38 7.39 -3.72
CA THR A 128 6.67 8.09 -3.71
C THR A 128 6.70 9.18 -2.62
N GLY A 129 7.90 9.47 -2.11
CA GLY A 129 8.11 10.49 -1.07
C GLY A 129 7.84 11.93 -1.50
N LYS A 130 7.55 12.18 -2.78
CA LYS A 130 7.32 13.52 -3.35
C LYS A 130 5.92 13.70 -3.95
N GLY A 131 5.10 12.66 -3.98
CA GLY A 131 3.77 12.68 -4.61
C GLY A 131 2.64 12.95 -3.62
N ASN A 132 1.43 13.16 -4.16
CA ASN A 132 0.22 13.40 -3.36
C ASN A 132 -0.33 12.12 -2.70
N ASP A 133 -0.07 10.96 -3.29
CA ASP A 133 -0.65 9.69 -2.81
C ASP A 133 -0.20 9.32 -1.40
N GLN A 134 1.03 9.66 -1.01
CA GLN A 134 1.49 9.45 0.37
C GLN A 134 0.58 10.18 1.38
N VAL A 135 0.21 11.44 1.09
CA VAL A 135 -0.66 12.23 1.95
C VAL A 135 -2.06 11.63 2.00
N ARG A 136 -2.60 11.22 0.83
CA ARG A 136 -3.92 10.61 0.73
C ARG A 136 -4.04 9.32 1.55
N PHE A 137 -3.02 8.46 1.46
CA PHE A 137 -2.97 7.23 2.25
C PHE A 137 -2.84 7.52 3.74
N GLU A 138 -1.85 8.34 4.13
CA GLU A 138 -1.49 8.55 5.52
C GLU A 138 -2.57 9.28 6.33
N LEU A 139 -3.20 10.30 5.73
CA LEU A 139 -4.33 10.97 6.37
C LEU A 139 -5.52 10.00 6.54
N SER A 140 -5.78 9.15 5.55
CA SER A 140 -6.85 8.15 5.64
C SER A 140 -6.56 7.10 6.71
N TYR A 141 -5.31 6.63 6.81
CA TYR A 141 -4.92 5.70 7.88
C TYR A 141 -5.11 6.32 9.26
N TYR A 142 -4.61 7.54 9.49
CA TYR A 142 -4.74 8.19 10.79
C TYR A 142 -6.17 8.56 11.13
N ALA A 143 -7.02 8.87 10.15
CA ALA A 143 -8.44 9.11 10.37
C ALA A 143 -9.17 7.84 10.83
N LEU A 144 -8.71 6.66 10.40
CA LEU A 144 -9.35 5.38 10.70
C LEU A 144 -8.75 4.69 11.91
N GLU A 145 -7.43 4.73 12.07
CA GLU A 145 -6.66 4.06 13.12
C GLU A 145 -5.48 4.95 13.55
N PRO A 146 -5.69 5.93 14.45
CA PRO A 146 -4.67 6.91 14.84
C PRO A 146 -3.37 6.29 15.40
N SER A 147 -3.46 5.11 16.00
CA SER A 147 -2.33 4.38 16.58
C SER A 147 -1.51 3.55 15.58
N ILE A 148 -1.95 3.40 14.33
CA ILE A 148 -1.28 2.52 13.38
C ILE A 148 0.14 3.02 13.05
N ARG A 149 1.10 2.10 13.01
CA ARG A 149 2.44 2.41 12.50
C ARG A 149 2.39 2.47 10.98
N ILE A 150 2.72 3.62 10.40
CA ILE A 150 2.90 3.74 8.95
C ILE A 150 4.37 3.52 8.59
N ILE A 151 4.60 2.73 7.56
CA ILE A 151 5.91 2.53 6.93
C ILE A 151 5.85 3.07 5.51
N ALA A 152 6.74 4.00 5.18
CA ALA A 152 6.83 4.61 3.85
C ALA A 152 8.26 4.43 3.30
N PRO A 153 8.54 3.31 2.60
CA PRO A 153 9.91 2.93 2.22
C PRO A 153 10.65 4.01 1.44
N TRP A 154 9.99 4.70 0.51
CA TRP A 154 10.55 5.82 -0.25
C TRP A 154 11.09 6.99 0.60
N ARG A 155 10.71 7.06 1.89
CA ARG A 155 11.21 8.05 2.85
C ARG A 155 12.11 7.45 3.94
N GLU A 156 12.26 6.13 3.98
CA GLU A 156 12.95 5.41 5.05
C GLU A 156 14.18 4.64 4.58
N TRP A 157 14.12 4.03 3.39
CA TRP A 157 15.23 3.24 2.87
C TRP A 157 16.40 4.12 2.42
N SER A 158 17.54 3.48 2.16
CA SER A 158 18.74 4.17 1.69
C SER A 158 18.91 4.17 0.17
N PHE A 159 17.98 3.57 -0.59
CA PHE A 159 18.11 3.49 -2.05
C PHE A 159 18.04 4.87 -2.70
N LYS A 160 19.05 5.18 -3.52
CA LYS A 160 19.21 6.51 -4.14
C LYS A 160 18.83 6.56 -5.61
N SER A 161 18.74 5.41 -6.29
CA SER A 161 18.51 5.35 -7.72
C SER A 161 17.73 4.11 -8.16
N ARG A 162 17.31 4.09 -9.42
CA ARG A 162 16.62 2.94 -10.03
C ARG A 162 17.57 1.75 -10.18
N GLU A 163 18.85 2.00 -10.42
CA GLU A 163 19.89 0.98 -10.53
C GLU A 163 20.08 0.25 -9.19
N GLU A 164 20.09 0.98 -8.07
CA GLU A 164 20.16 0.36 -6.74
C GLU A 164 18.93 -0.52 -6.44
N LEU A 165 17.74 -0.09 -6.88
CA LEU A 165 16.51 -0.89 -6.78
C LEU A 165 16.57 -2.17 -7.62
N ILE A 166 17.09 -2.08 -8.85
CA ILE A 166 17.29 -3.25 -9.73
C ILE A 166 18.33 -4.19 -9.13
N ALA A 167 19.46 -3.69 -8.64
CA ALA A 167 20.48 -4.51 -7.99
C ALA A 167 19.92 -5.23 -6.75
N PHE A 168 19.07 -4.55 -5.96
CA PHE A 168 18.38 -5.18 -4.84
C PHE A 168 17.40 -6.27 -5.32
N ALA A 169 16.64 -6.00 -6.40
CA ALA A 169 15.72 -6.97 -6.98
C ALA A 169 16.46 -8.24 -7.46
N GLU A 170 17.56 -8.07 -8.19
CA GLU A 170 18.40 -9.17 -8.69
C GLU A 170 19.00 -10.00 -7.53
N ALA A 171 19.58 -9.32 -6.53
CA ALA A 171 20.17 -9.98 -5.36
C ALA A 171 19.16 -10.83 -4.57
N HIS A 172 17.86 -10.50 -4.66
CA HIS A 172 16.79 -11.21 -3.99
C HIS A 172 15.88 -12.00 -4.94
N GLN A 173 16.32 -12.22 -6.19
CA GLN A 173 15.59 -13.01 -7.20
C GLN A 173 14.15 -12.51 -7.44
N ILE A 174 13.94 -11.20 -7.33
CA ILE A 174 12.66 -10.56 -7.65
C ILE A 174 12.57 -10.44 -9.17
N PRO A 175 11.52 -10.98 -9.82
CA PRO A 175 11.34 -10.81 -11.26
C PRO A 175 11.20 -9.32 -11.63
N VAL A 176 12.11 -8.86 -12.49
CA VAL A 176 12.15 -7.51 -13.06
C VAL A 176 11.38 -7.46 -14.37
#